data_AF-A0A175QTR9-F1
#
_entry.id   AF-A0A175QTR9-F1
#
_cell.length_a   1.000
_cell.length_b   1.000
_cell.length_c   1.000
_cell.angle_alpha   90.00
_cell.angle_beta   90.00
_cell.angle_gamma   90.00
#
_symmetry.space_group_name_H-M   'P 1'
#
loop_
_entity.id
_entity.type
_entity.pdbx_description
1 polymer ?
#
loop_
_entity_poly.entity_id
_entity_poly.type
_entity_poly.pdbx_seq_one_letter_code
_entity_poly.pdbx_strand_id
1 'polypeptide(L)'
;RELGIDIEMSGLAFAAFSATMALFRFLGDGLRDRLGAVRTIRLSVGFAVAGLVLVSFAGGLTVALIGFAILGIGLSNLVPIAFSAAGNIEGLKPGVAISIATSIGYSGILVAPSAIGYFAQHFGFSPVFLGLCVCLLVILVLSGLMHGADRRGGH
;
A
#
# COMPACT_ATOMS: atom_id res chain seq x y z
N ARG A 1 -13.34 -22.50 10.27
CA ARG A 1 -14.20 -21.77 11.23
C ARG A 1 -13.76 -20.32 11.16
N GLU A 2 -14.09 -19.71 10.02
CA GLU A 2 -13.78 -18.30 9.74
C GLU A 2 -14.44 -17.50 10.86
N LEU A 3 -13.67 -16.63 11.52
CA LEU A 3 -14.07 -15.97 12.75
C LEU A 3 -15.52 -15.46 12.59
N GLY A 4 -16.38 -15.72 13.58
CA GLY A 4 -17.70 -15.08 13.67
C GLY A 4 -17.49 -13.60 13.96
N ILE A 5 -17.04 -12.86 12.94
CA ILE A 5 -16.63 -11.46 13.03
C ILE A 5 -17.90 -10.62 13.01
N ASP A 6 -18.27 -10.10 14.18
CA ASP A 6 -19.23 -9.01 14.30
C ASP A 6 -18.82 -7.85 13.39
N ILE A 7 -19.81 -7.17 12.78
CA ILE A 7 -19.62 -5.99 11.92
C ILE A 7 -18.69 -4.96 12.59
N GLU A 8 -18.73 -4.88 13.91
CA GLU A 8 -17.88 -4.05 14.76
C GLU A 8 -16.38 -4.30 14.57
N MET A 9 -15.96 -5.57 14.46
CA MET A 9 -14.55 -5.94 14.34
C MET A 9 -13.95 -5.52 12.99
N SER A 10 -14.70 -5.72 11.89
CA SER A 10 -14.31 -5.24 10.56
C SER A 10 -14.22 -3.72 10.52
N GLY A 11 -15.15 -3.03 11.20
CA GLY A 11 -15.12 -1.58 11.37
C GLY A 11 -13.88 -1.09 12.12
N LEU A 12 -13.51 -1.76 13.22
CA LEU A 12 -12.30 -1.43 13.99
C LEU A 12 -11.01 -1.64 13.20
N ALA A 13 -10.91 -2.74 12.44
CA ALA A 13 -9.75 -3.00 11.59
C ALA A 13 -9.60 -1.93 10.50
N PHE A 14 -10.70 -1.56 9.84
CA PHE A 14 -10.72 -0.49 8.86
C PHE A 14 -10.39 0.87 9.49
N ALA A 15 -10.90 1.16 10.69
CA ALA A 15 -10.60 2.39 11.42
C ALA A 15 -9.11 2.47 11.80
N ALA A 16 -8.52 1.39 12.31
CA ALA A 16 -7.10 1.33 12.64
C ALA A 16 -6.21 1.51 11.41
N PHE A 17 -6.54 0.82 10.30
CA PHE A 17 -5.88 1.00 9.01
C PHE A 17 -5.97 2.45 8.53
N SER A 18 -7.18 3.02 8.49
CA SER A 18 -7.42 4.36 7.96
C SER A 18 -6.77 5.45 8.81
N ALA A 19 -6.83 5.33 10.14
CA ALA A 19 -6.21 6.27 11.07
C ALA A 19 -4.69 6.27 10.94
N THR A 20 -4.06 5.10 10.92
CA THR A 20 -2.61 4.99 10.75
C THR A 20 -2.16 5.44 9.37
N MET A 21 -2.91 5.12 8.31
CA MET A 21 -2.65 5.60 6.95
C MET A 21 -2.70 7.13 6.88
N ALA A 22 -3.71 7.75 7.49
CA ALA A 22 -3.84 9.21 7.54
C ALA A 22 -2.67 9.84 8.31
N LEU A 23 -2.36 9.34 9.51
CA LEU A 23 -1.24 9.85 10.32
C LEU A 23 0.09 9.73 9.56
N PHE A 24 0.42 8.55 9.07
CA PHE A 24 1.71 8.31 8.41
C PHE A 24 1.82 8.93 7.04
N ARG A 25 0.71 9.29 6.39
CA ARG A 25 0.78 10.10 5.17
C ARG A 25 1.46 11.44 5.45
N PHE A 26 1.10 12.12 6.54
CA PHE A 26 1.71 13.40 6.88
C PHE A 26 3.15 13.24 7.41
N LEU A 27 3.41 12.21 8.21
CA LEU A 27 4.76 11.92 8.71
C LEU A 27 5.70 11.44 7.58
N GLY A 28 5.15 10.77 6.58
CA GLY A 28 5.86 10.17 5.46
C GLY A 28 6.48 11.20 4.51
N ASP A 29 5.85 12.37 4.36
CA ASP A 29 6.40 13.46 3.56
C ASP A 29 7.75 13.94 4.12
N GLY A 30 7.83 14.17 5.44
CA GLY A 30 9.10 14.54 6.08
C GLY A 30 10.17 13.43 6.02
N LEU A 31 9.74 12.16 6.02
CA LEU A 31 10.65 11.03 5.83
C LEU A 31 11.20 10.98 4.39
N ARG A 32 10.33 11.26 3.41
CA ARG A 32 10.69 11.35 2.00
C ARG A 32 11.69 12.47 1.74
N ASP A 33 11.48 13.65 2.30
CA ASP A 33 12.40 14.78 2.13
C ASP A 33 13.81 14.46 2.67
N ARG A 34 13.92 13.62 3.70
CA ARG A 34 15.19 13.24 4.31
C ARG A 34 15.85 12.02 3.67
N LEU A 35 15.07 11.01 3.26
CA LEU A 35 15.57 9.72 2.79
C LEU A 35 15.51 9.53 1.27
N GLY A 36 14.75 10.38 0.57
CA GLY A 36 14.38 10.21 -0.83
C GLY A 36 13.24 9.20 -1.04
N ALA A 37 12.62 9.26 -2.21
CA ALA A 37 11.48 8.45 -2.63
C ALA A 37 11.78 6.96 -2.59
N VAL A 38 12.95 6.53 -3.09
CA VAL A 38 13.25 5.09 -3.20
C VAL A 38 13.40 4.43 -1.84
N ARG A 39 14.13 5.05 -0.90
CA ARG A 39 14.26 4.52 0.46
C ARG A 39 12.91 4.56 1.19
N THR A 40 12.14 5.63 1.00
CA THR A 40 10.80 5.75 1.60
C THR A 40 9.88 4.63 1.12
N ILE A 41 9.86 4.33 -0.18
CA ILE A 41 9.10 3.19 -0.71
C ILE A 41 9.57 1.87 -0.14
N ARG A 42 10.88 1.64 -0.05
CA ARG A 42 11.40 0.37 0.49
C ARG A 42 10.96 0.15 1.94
N LEU A 43 11.01 1.19 2.77
CA LEU A 43 10.52 1.14 4.15
C LEU A 43 9.00 0.92 4.19
N SER A 44 8.25 1.70 3.41
CA SER A 44 6.79 1.57 3.26
C SER A 44 6.37 0.15 2.86
N VAL A 45 7.01 -0.42 1.84
CA VAL A 45 6.77 -1.80 1.41
C VAL A 45 7.15 -2.79 2.50
N GLY A 46 8.27 -2.59 3.21
CA GLY A 46 8.66 -3.42 4.34
C GLY A 46 7.58 -3.49 5.42
N PHE A 47 7.04 -2.33 5.82
CA PHE A 47 5.91 -2.27 6.76
C PHE A 47 4.66 -2.92 6.19
N ALA A 48 4.32 -2.68 4.92
CA ALA A 48 3.13 -3.26 4.30
C ALA A 48 3.19 -4.80 4.24
N VAL A 49 4.35 -5.36 3.87
CA VAL A 49 4.58 -6.81 3.88
C VAL A 49 4.50 -7.36 5.30
N ALA A 50 5.14 -6.71 6.28
CA ALA A 50 5.06 -7.12 7.68
C ALA A 50 3.62 -7.14 8.19
N GLY A 51 2.83 -6.11 7.86
CA GLY A 51 1.41 -6.02 8.20
C GLY A 51 0.59 -7.16 7.59
N LEU A 52 0.74 -7.41 6.29
CA LEU A 52 0.02 -8.51 5.61
C LEU A 52 0.44 -9.89 6.14
N VAL A 53 1.72 -10.11 6.44
CA VAL A 53 2.19 -11.37 7.04
C VAL A 53 1.54 -11.54 8.43
N LEU A 54 1.52 -10.50 9.26
CA LEU A 54 0.86 -10.55 10.57
C LEU A 54 -0.63 -10.88 10.46
N VAL A 55 -1.35 -10.24 9.52
CA VAL A 55 -2.78 -10.52 9.29
C VAL A 55 -2.96 -11.95 8.76
N SER A 56 -2.07 -12.45 7.91
CA SER A 56 -2.14 -13.81 7.34
C SER A 56 -2.08 -14.90 8.40
N PHE A 57 -1.35 -14.65 9.49
CA PHE A 57 -1.18 -15.57 10.62
C PHE A 57 -1.94 -15.11 11.88
N ALA A 58 -2.89 -14.18 11.76
CA ALA A 58 -3.61 -13.65 12.90
C ALA A 58 -4.50 -14.73 13.54
N GLY A 59 -4.16 -15.13 14.76
CA GLY A 59 -4.96 -16.04 15.58
C GLY A 59 -6.11 -15.37 16.36
N GLY A 60 -6.26 -14.05 16.26
CA GLY A 60 -7.27 -13.28 16.98
C GLY A 60 -7.33 -11.80 16.60
N LEU A 61 -8.36 -11.10 17.09
CA LEU A 61 -8.68 -9.72 16.72
C LEU A 61 -7.52 -8.75 16.94
N THR A 62 -6.85 -8.81 18.09
CA THR A 62 -5.75 -7.90 18.42
C THR A 62 -4.61 -7.97 17.41
N VAL A 63 -4.24 -9.19 16.98
CA VAL A 63 -3.18 -9.40 16.00
C VAL A 63 -3.61 -8.88 14.63
N ALA A 64 -4.87 -9.09 14.24
CA ALA A 64 -5.41 -8.55 13.00
C ALA A 64 -5.42 -7.01 13.01
N LEU A 65 -5.87 -6.37 14.10
CA LEU A 65 -5.87 -4.91 14.24
C LEU A 65 -4.46 -4.33 14.13
N ILE A 66 -3.48 -4.93 14.82
CA ILE A 66 -2.08 -4.51 14.74
C ILE A 66 -1.54 -4.70 13.32
N GLY A 67 -1.83 -5.83 12.68
CA GLY A 67 -1.42 -6.11 11.31
C GLY A 67 -2.00 -5.11 10.30
N PHE A 68 -3.30 -4.78 10.42
CA PHE A 68 -3.94 -3.76 9.58
C PHE A 68 -3.43 -2.34 9.87
N ALA A 69 -3.14 -2.00 11.13
CA ALA A 69 -2.50 -0.73 11.48
C ALA A 69 -1.11 -0.61 10.83
N ILE A 70 -0.27 -1.64 10.94
CA ILE A 70 1.05 -1.69 10.31
C ILE A 70 0.92 -1.63 8.77
N LEU A 71 -0.08 -2.29 8.20
CA LEU A 71 -0.37 -2.21 6.77
C LEU A 71 -0.72 -0.78 6.34
N GLY A 72 -1.53 -0.07 7.13
CA GLY A 72 -1.88 1.34 6.88
C GLY A 72 -0.65 2.25 6.88
N ILE A 73 0.28 2.04 7.81
CA ILE A 73 1.58 2.72 7.84
C ILE A 73 2.34 2.48 6.52
N GLY A 74 2.42 1.22 6.09
CA GLY A 74 3.17 0.82 4.91
C GLY A 74 2.59 1.36 3.59
N LEU A 75 1.27 1.36 3.44
CA LEU A 75 0.62 1.78 2.18
C LEU A 75 0.51 3.31 2.02
N SER A 76 0.69 4.08 3.09
CA SER A 76 0.46 5.53 3.13
C SER A 76 1.15 6.33 2.01
N ASN A 77 2.40 5.99 1.69
CA ASN A 77 3.26 6.74 0.76
C ASN A 77 3.32 6.18 -0.66
N LEU A 78 2.77 4.99 -0.93
CA LEU A 78 2.91 4.35 -2.24
C LEU A 78 2.26 5.17 -3.35
N VAL A 79 1.01 5.60 -3.14
CA VAL A 79 0.24 6.40 -4.12
C VAL A 79 0.88 7.76 -4.42
N PRO A 80 1.19 8.63 -3.43
CA PRO A 80 1.77 9.94 -3.71
C PRO A 80 3.15 9.82 -4.38
N ILE A 81 3.99 8.85 -4.00
CA ILE A 81 5.28 8.65 -4.65
C ILE A 81 5.11 8.14 -6.08
N ALA A 82 4.15 7.23 -6.33
CA ALA A 82 3.84 6.77 -7.69
C ALA A 82 3.37 7.92 -8.60
N PHE A 83 2.49 8.79 -8.12
CA PHE A 83 2.06 9.98 -8.88
C PHE A 83 3.20 10.97 -9.09
N SER A 84 4.07 11.17 -8.10
CA SER A 84 5.26 12.01 -8.26
C SER A 84 6.25 11.42 -9.27
N ALA A 85 6.44 10.10 -9.29
CA ALA A 85 7.26 9.42 -10.28
C ALA A 85 6.66 9.60 -11.68
N ALA A 86 5.35 9.36 -11.83
CA ALA A 86 4.66 9.52 -13.10
C ALA A 86 4.75 10.94 -13.65
N GLY A 87 4.53 11.96 -12.81
CA GLY A 87 4.60 13.36 -13.22
C GLY A 87 6.00 13.82 -13.66
N ASN A 88 7.05 13.08 -13.30
CA ASN A 88 8.44 13.38 -13.63
C ASN A 88 9.00 12.51 -14.77
N ILE A 89 8.16 11.72 -15.46
CA ILE A 89 8.59 10.92 -16.63
C ILE A 89 9.04 11.85 -17.76
N GLU A 90 10.29 11.73 -18.18
CA GLU A 90 10.85 12.50 -19.29
C GLU A 90 10.15 12.17 -20.61
N GLY A 91 9.88 13.21 -21.42
CA GLY A 91 9.21 13.05 -22.72
C GLY A 91 7.68 12.96 -22.67
N LEU A 92 7.06 12.94 -21.48
CA LEU A 92 5.60 12.94 -21.32
C LEU A 92 5.12 14.20 -20.59
N LYS A 93 3.99 14.77 -21.03
CA LYS A 93 3.36 15.88 -20.29
C LYS A 93 2.88 15.36 -18.93
N PRO A 94 3.19 16.03 -17.80
CA PRO A 94 2.85 15.53 -16.46
C PRO A 94 1.37 15.18 -16.28
N GLY A 95 0.47 16.01 -16.82
CA GLY A 95 -0.98 15.75 -16.77
C GLY A 95 -1.40 14.46 -17.49
N VAL A 96 -0.74 14.11 -18.59
CA VAL A 96 -1.00 12.86 -19.32
C VAL A 96 -0.48 11.67 -18.51
N ALA A 97 0.73 11.75 -17.97
CA ALA A 97 1.32 10.68 -17.18
C ALA A 97 0.48 10.37 -15.92
N ILE A 98 0.04 11.42 -15.21
CA ILE A 98 -0.82 11.29 -14.03
C ILE A 98 -2.19 10.74 -14.41
N SER A 99 -2.76 11.16 -15.55
CA SER A 99 -4.02 10.61 -16.04
C SER A 99 -3.93 9.11 -16.30
N ILE A 100 -2.86 8.64 -16.96
CA ILE A 100 -2.62 7.21 -17.20
C ILE A 100 -2.49 6.46 -15.86
N ALA A 101 -1.67 6.97 -14.94
CA ALA A 101 -1.49 6.36 -13.63
C ALA A 101 -2.81 6.26 -12.84
N THR A 102 -3.64 7.29 -12.92
CA THR A 102 -4.96 7.33 -12.27
C THR A 102 -5.94 6.34 -12.91
N SER A 103 -5.97 6.24 -14.24
CA SER A 103 -6.80 5.26 -14.95
C SER A 103 -6.44 3.83 -14.58
N ILE A 104 -5.13 3.52 -14.44
CA ILE A 104 -4.68 2.21 -13.96
C ILE A 104 -5.10 1.99 -12.51
N GLY A 105 -4.92 3.01 -11.65
CA GLY A 105 -5.30 2.95 -10.24
C GLY A 105 -6.80 2.68 -10.03
N TYR A 106 -7.67 3.38 -10.75
CA TYR A 106 -9.11 3.14 -10.70
C TYR A 106 -9.50 1.76 -11.21
N SER A 107 -8.85 1.28 -12.26
CA SER A 107 -9.05 -0.10 -12.75
C SER A 107 -8.74 -1.11 -11.64
N GLY A 108 -7.66 -0.89 -10.89
CA GLY A 108 -7.32 -1.68 -9.71
C GLY A 108 -8.38 -1.63 -8.61
N ILE A 109 -8.90 -0.45 -8.27
CA ILE A 109 -9.96 -0.28 -7.26
C ILE A 109 -11.24 -1.04 -7.64
N LEU A 110 -11.58 -1.11 -8.93
CA LEU A 110 -12.75 -1.83 -9.42
C LEU A 110 -12.55 -3.36 -9.42
N VAL A 111 -11.36 -3.83 -9.80
CA VAL A 111 -11.09 -5.28 -9.97
C VAL A 111 -10.66 -5.95 -8.66
N ALA A 112 -9.91 -5.25 -7.81
CA ALA A 112 -9.28 -5.84 -6.62
C ALA A 112 -10.29 -6.44 -5.62
N PRO A 113 -11.40 -5.78 -5.23
CA PRO A 113 -12.34 -6.35 -4.25
C PRO A 113 -12.96 -7.67 -4.74
N SER A 114 -13.38 -7.71 -6.00
CA SER A 114 -13.99 -8.90 -6.62
C SER A 114 -12.99 -10.05 -6.72
N ALA A 115 -11.75 -9.78 -7.15
CA ALA A 115 -10.70 -10.78 -7.21
C ALA A 115 -10.34 -11.30 -5.80
N ILE A 116 -10.12 -10.40 -4.83
CA ILE A 116 -9.82 -10.75 -3.44
C ILE A 116 -10.93 -11.62 -2.86
N GLY A 117 -12.19 -11.23 -3.02
CA GLY A 117 -13.35 -12.00 -2.53
C GLY A 117 -13.45 -13.38 -3.16
N TYR A 118 -13.28 -13.47 -4.49
CA TYR A 118 -13.30 -14.74 -5.21
C TYR A 118 -12.20 -15.69 -4.69
N PHE A 119 -10.95 -15.23 -4.61
CA PHE A 119 -9.86 -16.08 -4.11
C PHE A 119 -10.03 -16.40 -2.62
N ALA A 120 -10.53 -15.47 -1.80
CA ALA A 120 -10.77 -15.70 -0.39
C ALA A 120 -11.83 -16.79 -0.16
N GLN A 121 -12.88 -16.84 -0.98
CA GLN A 121 -13.90 -17.89 -0.89
C GLN A 121 -13.38 -19.29 -1.23
N HIS A 122 -12.42 -19.39 -2.17
CA HIS A 122 -11.91 -20.69 -2.64
C HIS A 122 -10.70 -21.19 -1.84
N PHE A 123 -9.83 -20.28 -1.40
CA PHE A 123 -8.54 -20.62 -0.77
C PHE A 123 -8.40 -20.08 0.67
N GLY A 124 -9.35 -19.26 1.14
CA GLY A 124 -9.24 -18.53 2.40
C GLY A 124 -8.48 -17.20 2.27
N PHE A 125 -8.51 -16.39 3.33
CA PHE A 125 -7.87 -15.06 3.33
C PHE A 125 -6.34 -15.10 3.41
N SER A 126 -5.74 -16.08 4.11
CA SER A 126 -4.28 -16.13 4.28
C SER A 126 -3.52 -16.26 2.95
N PRO A 127 -3.89 -17.15 2.00
CA PRO A 127 -3.23 -17.21 0.69
C PRO A 127 -3.39 -15.91 -0.13
N VAL A 128 -4.53 -15.23 -0.01
CA VAL A 128 -4.78 -13.96 -0.69
C VAL A 128 -3.84 -12.88 -0.17
N PHE A 129 -3.70 -12.75 1.14
CA PHE A 129 -2.77 -11.79 1.75
C PHE A 129 -1.31 -12.09 1.41
N LEU A 130 -0.91 -13.37 1.37
CA LEU A 130 0.42 -13.77 0.89
C LEU A 130 0.63 -13.43 -0.59
N GLY A 131 -0.40 -13.59 -1.43
CA GLY A 131 -0.36 -13.14 -2.82
C GLY A 131 -0.16 -11.62 -2.94
N LEU A 132 -0.84 -10.84 -2.09
CA LEU A 132 -0.62 -9.39 -2.02
C LEU A 132 0.80 -9.04 -1.56
N CYS A 133 1.43 -9.83 -0.67
CA CYS A 133 2.84 -9.66 -0.33
C CYS A 133 3.73 -9.80 -1.57
N VAL A 134 3.45 -10.76 -2.46
CA VAL A 134 4.22 -10.92 -3.71
C VAL A 134 4.10 -9.66 -4.58
N CYS A 135 2.89 -9.10 -4.73
CA CYS A 135 2.70 -7.83 -5.45
C CYS A 135 3.52 -6.68 -4.83
N LEU A 136 3.56 -6.58 -3.50
CA LEU A 136 4.39 -5.59 -2.81
C LEU A 136 5.89 -5.84 -3.02
N LEU A 137 6.35 -7.09 -3.04
CA LEU A 137 7.74 -7.42 -3.33
C LEU A 137 8.12 -7.05 -4.77
N VAL A 138 7.20 -7.17 -5.73
CA VAL A 138 7.42 -6.63 -7.09
C VAL A 138 7.64 -5.12 -7.05
N ILE A 139 6.84 -4.37 -6.28
CA ILE A 139 7.06 -2.94 -6.07
C ILE A 139 8.43 -2.68 -5.42
N LEU A 140 8.85 -3.52 -4.47
CA LEU A 140 10.17 -3.40 -3.83
C LEU A 140 11.31 -3.55 -4.84
N VAL A 141 11.23 -4.58 -5.70
CA VAL A 141 12.23 -4.84 -6.75
C VAL A 141 12.26 -3.68 -7.75
N LEU A 142 11.09 -3.19 -8.15
CA LEU A 142 10.95 -2.08 -9.08
C LEU A 142 11.12 -0.69 -8.44
N SER A 143 11.35 -0.60 -7.13
CA SER A 143 11.48 0.68 -6.41
C SER A 143 12.58 1.57 -6.98
N GLY A 144 13.61 0.97 -7.60
CA GLY A 144 14.67 1.69 -8.29
C GLY A 144 14.20 2.48 -9.52
N LEU A 145 13.03 2.18 -10.09
CA LEU A 145 12.45 3.00 -11.15
C LEU A 145 11.85 4.31 -10.61
N MET A 146 11.61 4.39 -9.31
CA MET A 146 10.99 5.55 -8.66
C MET A 146 11.99 6.62 -8.23
N HIS A 147 13.28 6.52 -8.60
CA HIS A 147 14.27 7.58 -8.35
C HIS A 147 13.85 8.92 -8.98
N GLY A 148 13.11 8.89 -10.10
CA GLY A 148 12.57 10.10 -10.73
C GLY A 148 11.50 10.82 -9.90
N ALA A 149 10.95 10.20 -8.85
CA ALA A 149 9.99 10.87 -7.97
C ALA A 149 10.64 11.98 -7.14
N ASP A 150 11.94 11.89 -6.85
CA ASP A 150 12.66 12.98 -6.19
C ASP A 150 13.02 14.01 -7.26
N ARG A 151 12.31 15.15 -7.30
CA ARG A 151 12.71 16.25 -8.18
C ARG A 151 14.14 16.65 -7.81
N ARG A 152 15.04 16.68 -8.80
CA ARG A 152 16.30 17.42 -8.71
C ARG A 152 15.94 18.84 -8.28
N GLY A 153 16.36 19.23 -7.07
CA GLY A 153 16.21 20.59 -6.60
C GLY A 153 16.78 21.54 -7.65
N GLY A 154 15.91 22.36 -8.22
CA GLY A 154 16.34 23.60 -8.86
C GLY A 154 16.84 24.50 -7.75
N HIS A 155 18.16 24.57 -7.61
CA HIS A 155 18.84 25.79 -7.19
C HIS A 155 18.93 26.71 -8.40
#